data_AF-A0A094HV74-F1
#
_entry.id   AF-A0A094HV74-F1
#
_cell.length_a   1.000
_cell.length_b   1.000
_cell.length_c   1.000
_cell.angle_alpha   90.00
_cell.angle_beta   90.00
_cell.angle_gamma   90.00
#
_symmetry.space_group_name_H-M   'P 1'
#
loop_
_entity.id
_entity.type
_entity.pdbx_description
1 polymer ?
#
loop_
_entity_poly.entity_id
_entity_poly.type
_entity_poly.pdbx_seq_one_letter_code
_entity_poly.pdbx_strand_id
1 'polypeptide(L)'
;MDDLVAKYSSAIKHVEYILKVEHRGTLLTKNESYSTALNEMRYARLVKATNNSAISTTKSKGEDYIPVKAIEVSAAALAMSNSNEENVVQDHHDVLHAYYKVAMRRFVDTVIAQGMDDYLLTGENSPIKVIKLSFTSKMNDDQINDIAGEDAFTKGERLALEQKIKALEEGREELNS
;
A
#
# COMPACT_ATOMS: atom_id res chain seq x y z
N MET A 1 -13.35 21.92 -15.50
CA MET A 1 -12.00 21.48 -15.10
C MET A 1 -11.68 21.86 -13.65
N ASP A 2 -12.05 23.06 -13.19
CA ASP A 2 -11.74 23.52 -11.82
C ASP A 2 -12.28 22.62 -10.71
N ASP A 3 -13.49 22.05 -10.86
CA ASP A 3 -14.06 21.09 -9.89
C ASP A 3 -13.25 19.78 -9.79
N LEU A 4 -12.69 19.32 -10.91
CA LEU A 4 -11.84 18.13 -10.93
C LEU A 4 -10.52 18.39 -10.21
N VAL A 5 -9.87 19.52 -10.51
CA VAL A 5 -8.64 19.95 -9.85
C VAL A 5 -8.86 20.15 -8.35
N ALA A 6 -10.00 20.69 -7.94
CA ALA A 6 -10.36 20.85 -6.54
C ALA A 6 -10.50 19.50 -5.81
N LYS A 7 -11.09 18.49 -6.45
CA LYS A 7 -11.22 17.13 -5.88
C LYS A 7 -9.87 16.44 -5.68
N TYR A 8 -8.99 16.48 -6.68
CA TYR A 8 -7.62 15.97 -6.54
C TYR A 8 -6.84 16.74 -5.47
N SER A 9 -6.99 18.07 -5.41
CA SER A 9 -6.34 18.89 -4.38
C SER A 9 -6.84 18.51 -2.97
N SER A 10 -8.11 18.15 -2.83
CA SER A 10 -8.68 17.67 -1.57
C SER A 10 -8.06 16.35 -1.12
N ALA A 11 -7.87 15.40 -2.06
CA ALA A 11 -7.22 14.12 -1.78
C ALA A 11 -5.77 14.31 -1.29
N ILE A 12 -5.02 15.21 -1.94
CA ILE A 12 -3.64 15.55 -1.53
C ILE A 12 -3.62 16.13 -0.12
N LYS A 13 -4.48 17.11 0.17
CA LYS A 13 -4.59 17.72 1.50
C LYS A 13 -4.93 16.68 2.58
N HIS A 14 -5.76 15.69 2.25
CA HIS A 14 -6.10 14.59 3.16
C HIS A 14 -4.88 13.71 3.45
N VAL A 15 -4.11 13.34 2.43
CA VAL A 15 -2.85 12.58 2.60
C VAL A 15 -1.81 13.37 3.41
N GLU A 16 -1.69 14.68 3.18
CA GLU A 16 -0.84 15.56 4.00
C GLU A 16 -1.28 15.59 5.46
N TYR A 17 -2.59 15.57 5.71
CA TYR A 17 -3.13 15.45 7.06
C TYR A 17 -2.78 14.09 7.71
N ILE A 18 -2.95 12.98 6.98
CA ILE A 18 -2.55 11.64 7.45
C ILE A 18 -1.07 11.65 7.82
N LEU A 19 -0.21 12.17 6.95
CA LEU A 19 1.23 12.27 7.19
C LEU A 19 1.55 13.12 8.42
N LYS A 20 0.87 14.26 8.59
CA LYS A 20 1.03 15.13 9.76
C LYS A 20 0.67 14.41 11.05
N VAL A 21 -0.42 13.66 11.06
CA VAL A 21 -0.87 12.89 12.24
C VAL A 21 0.10 11.77 12.57
N GLU A 22 0.55 11.01 11.57
CA GLU A 22 1.50 9.91 11.79
C GLU A 22 2.88 10.40 12.21
N HIS A 23 3.34 11.53 11.66
CA HIS A 23 4.66 12.07 11.99
C HIS A 23 4.69 12.83 13.33
N ARG A 24 3.67 13.66 13.61
CA ARG A 24 3.65 14.55 14.80
C ARG A 24 2.81 14.01 15.96
N GLY A 25 2.12 12.90 15.76
CA GLY A 25 1.29 12.27 16.77
C GLY A 25 2.12 11.62 17.87
N THR A 26 1.47 11.37 19.01
CA THR A 26 2.03 10.54 20.07
C THR A 26 2.17 9.10 19.58
N LEU A 27 3.31 8.47 19.88
CA LEU A 27 3.61 7.09 19.49
C LEU A 27 2.69 6.10 20.24
N LEU A 28 1.49 5.88 19.71
CA LEU A 28 0.46 5.07 20.33
C LEU A 28 -0.01 3.98 19.36
N THR A 29 0.03 2.74 19.83
CA THR A 29 -0.47 1.58 19.10
C THR A 29 -1.05 0.55 20.06
N LYS A 30 -2.15 -0.06 19.65
CA LYS A 30 -2.73 -1.27 20.28
C LYS A 30 -2.54 -2.51 19.41
N ASN A 31 -1.80 -2.39 18.31
CA ASN A 31 -1.58 -3.51 17.40
C ASN A 31 -0.67 -4.53 18.09
N GLU A 32 -1.13 -5.78 18.18
CA GLU A 32 -0.39 -6.89 18.79
C GLU A 32 1.00 -7.11 18.18
N SER A 33 1.15 -6.83 16.87
CA SER A 33 2.43 -6.95 16.15
C SER A 33 3.53 -6.09 16.76
N TYR A 34 3.19 -5.00 17.45
CA TYR A 34 4.16 -4.18 18.18
C TYR A 34 4.82 -4.99 19.30
N SER A 35 4.01 -5.58 20.18
CA SER A 35 4.48 -6.36 21.32
C SER A 35 5.27 -7.57 20.86
N THR A 36 4.81 -8.26 19.81
CA THR A 36 5.52 -9.39 19.21
C THR A 36 6.89 -8.97 18.69
N ALA A 37 6.97 -7.93 17.86
CA ALA A 37 8.23 -7.45 17.31
C ALA A 37 9.21 -6.98 18.39
N LEU A 38 8.73 -6.27 19.41
CA LEU A 38 9.56 -5.81 20.53
C LEU A 38 10.13 -6.98 21.32
N ASN A 39 9.30 -8.00 21.61
CA ASN A 39 9.74 -9.19 22.32
C ASN A 39 10.75 -10.01 21.53
N GLU A 40 10.56 -10.16 20.22
CA GLU A 40 11.52 -10.82 19.33
C GLU A 40 12.89 -10.13 19.36
N MET A 41 12.92 -8.79 19.30
CA MET A 41 14.17 -8.01 19.35
C MET A 41 14.85 -8.14 20.72
N ARG A 42 14.09 -8.02 21.81
CA ARG A 42 14.58 -8.22 23.18
C ARG A 42 15.15 -9.61 23.39
N TYR A 43 14.46 -10.64 22.89
CA TYR A 43 14.92 -12.02 22.96
C TYR A 43 16.20 -12.23 22.15
N ALA A 44 16.27 -11.72 20.92
CA ALA A 44 17.47 -11.81 20.10
C ALA A 44 18.69 -11.16 20.78
N ARG A 45 18.48 -10.01 21.45
CA ARG A 45 19.51 -9.35 22.25
C ARG A 45 19.95 -10.19 23.44
N LEU A 46 19.02 -10.77 24.19
CA LEU A 46 19.33 -11.64 25.32
C LEU A 46 20.17 -12.85 24.87
N VAL A 47 19.77 -13.52 23.78
CA VAL A 47 20.52 -14.63 23.19
C VAL A 47 21.94 -14.18 22.82
N LYS A 48 22.09 -13.01 22.17
CA LYS A 48 23.41 -12.47 21.81
C LYS A 48 24.29 -12.18 23.03
N ALA A 49 23.73 -11.57 24.08
CA ALA A 49 24.47 -11.22 25.30
C ALA A 49 24.91 -12.45 26.11
N THR A 50 24.07 -13.50 26.12
CA THR A 50 24.32 -14.74 26.88
C THR A 50 25.14 -15.78 26.12
N ASN A 51 25.33 -15.62 24.80
CA ASN A 51 26.03 -16.62 23.98
C ASN A 51 27.48 -16.87 24.44
N ASN A 52 28.14 -15.89 25.06
CA ASN A 52 29.49 -16.05 25.62
C ASN A 52 29.51 -16.87 26.92
N SER A 53 28.38 -16.95 27.63
CA SER A 53 28.20 -17.74 28.85
C SER A 53 27.52 -19.08 28.58
N ALA A 54 27.25 -19.40 27.31
CA ALA A 54 26.59 -20.64 26.94
C ALA A 54 27.53 -21.83 27.13
N ILE A 55 27.09 -22.80 27.92
CA ILE A 55 27.78 -24.05 28.16
C ILE A 55 27.20 -25.08 27.19
N SER A 56 28.06 -25.72 26.40
CA SER A 56 27.65 -26.86 25.58
C SER A 56 27.62 -28.10 26.46
N THR A 57 26.48 -28.78 26.52
CA THR A 57 26.38 -30.05 27.27
C THR A 57 27.10 -31.14 26.47
N THR A 58 28.40 -31.30 26.69
CA THR A 58 29.18 -32.36 26.05
C THR A 58 29.25 -33.58 26.97
N LYS A 59 28.65 -34.68 26.50
CA LYS A 59 28.75 -36.09 26.94
C LYS A 59 29.03 -36.34 28.43
N SER A 60 28.04 -36.92 29.11
CA SER A 60 28.23 -37.71 30.33
C SER A 60 27.96 -39.18 30.01
N LYS A 61 28.95 -40.06 30.25
CA LYS A 61 28.84 -41.53 30.22
C LYS A 61 28.20 -42.17 28.97
N GLY A 62 28.84 -42.01 27.81
CA GLY A 62 28.70 -42.98 26.71
C GLY A 62 27.38 -43.00 25.92
N GLU A 63 26.43 -42.13 26.22
CA GLU A 63 25.20 -41.96 25.45
C GLU A 63 25.27 -40.70 24.57
N ASP A 64 24.94 -40.86 23.29
CA ASP A 64 24.85 -39.75 22.33
C ASP A 64 23.55 -38.96 22.57
N TYR A 65 23.63 -37.90 23.38
CA TYR A 65 22.57 -36.91 23.48
C TYR A 65 22.74 -35.80 22.44
N ILE A 66 21.62 -35.24 22.00
CA ILE A 66 21.57 -34.02 21.16
C ILE A 66 22.29 -32.91 21.94
N PRO A 67 23.32 -32.25 21.37
CA PRO A 67 24.00 -31.16 22.06
C PRO A 67 23.05 -29.99 22.27
N VAL A 68 22.88 -29.57 23.53
CA VAL A 68 22.07 -28.39 23.91
C VAL A 68 23.00 -27.30 24.45
N LYS A 69 22.70 -26.05 24.11
CA LYS A 69 23.32 -24.89 24.75
C LYS A 69 22.53 -24.55 26.01
N ALA A 70 23.16 -24.68 27.17
CA ALA A 70 22.61 -24.26 28.45
C ALA A 70 23.19 -22.90 28.85
N ILE A 71 22.39 -22.06 29.49
CA ILE A 71 22.82 -20.77 30.06
C ILE A 71 22.40 -20.77 31.53
N GLU A 72 23.32 -20.37 32.40
CA GLU A 72 22.99 -20.20 33.82
C GLU A 72 22.00 -19.04 33.98
N VAL A 73 20.93 -19.25 34.77
CA VAL A 73 19.88 -18.23 34.98
C VAL A 73 20.46 -16.94 35.56
N SER A 74 21.48 -17.03 36.41
CA SER A 74 22.21 -15.89 36.97
C SER A 74 22.94 -15.09 35.88
N ALA A 75 23.56 -15.76 34.89
CA ALA A 75 24.22 -15.13 33.76
C ALA A 75 23.20 -14.44 32.82
N ALA A 76 22.03 -15.05 32.62
CA ALA A 76 20.93 -14.42 31.88
C ALA A 76 20.40 -13.18 32.62
N ALA A 77 20.21 -13.26 33.94
CA ALA A 77 19.77 -12.14 34.77
C ALA A 77 20.80 -10.99 34.76
N LEU A 78 22.10 -11.31 34.81
CA LEU A 78 23.19 -10.32 34.73
C LEU A 78 23.22 -9.61 33.36
N ALA A 79 23.03 -10.37 32.28
CA ALA A 79 22.94 -9.81 30.93
C ALA A 79 21.76 -8.83 30.77
N MET A 80 20.68 -9.03 31.54
CA MET A 80 19.52 -8.13 31.59
C MET A 80 19.69 -6.97 32.57
N SER A 81 20.49 -7.13 33.64
CA SER A 81 20.63 -6.13 34.71
C SER A 81 21.77 -5.14 34.49
N ASN A 82 22.72 -5.44 33.60
CA ASN A 82 23.81 -4.54 33.25
C ASN A 82 23.26 -3.27 32.58
N SER A 83 22.99 -2.25 33.39
CA SER A 83 22.53 -0.91 33.01
C SER A 83 23.63 -0.07 32.34
N ASN A 84 24.35 -0.63 31.35
CA ASN A 84 25.21 0.21 30.54
C ASN A 84 24.34 1.15 29.67
N GLU A 85 24.83 2.35 29.40
CA GLU A 85 24.14 3.33 28.54
C GLU A 85 23.79 2.72 27.18
N GLU A 86 24.63 1.80 26.68
CA GLU A 86 24.39 1.05 25.45
C GLU A 86 23.10 0.21 25.48
N ASN A 87 22.79 -0.48 26.58
CA ASN A 87 21.55 -1.26 26.71
C ASN A 87 20.32 -0.37 26.74
N VAL A 88 20.41 0.82 27.35
CA VAL A 88 19.32 1.80 27.33
C VAL A 88 19.10 2.30 25.91
N VAL A 89 20.17 2.65 25.19
CA VAL A 89 20.10 3.08 23.78
C VAL A 89 19.47 1.99 22.90
N GLN A 90 19.89 0.74 23.08
CA GLN A 90 19.34 -0.38 22.32
C GLN A 90 17.87 -0.66 22.64
N ASP A 91 17.43 -0.54 23.89
CA ASP A 91 16.00 -0.72 24.22
C ASP A 91 15.13 0.39 23.63
N HIS A 92 15.60 1.64 23.67
CA HIS A 92 14.92 2.75 22.98
C HIS A 92 14.85 2.52 21.47
N HIS A 93 15.95 2.06 20.87
CA HIS A 93 15.98 1.71 19.46
C HIS A 93 14.95 0.63 19.14
N ASP A 94 14.88 -0.45 19.93
CA ASP A 94 13.93 -1.55 19.69
C ASP A 94 12.47 -1.09 19.83
N VAL A 95 12.18 -0.28 20.85
CA VAL A 95 10.86 0.33 21.06
C VAL A 95 10.45 1.17 19.84
N LEU A 96 11.34 2.04 19.35
CA LEU A 96 11.08 2.89 18.20
C LEU A 96 10.96 2.08 16.91
N HIS A 97 11.83 1.08 16.72
CA HIS A 97 11.85 0.24 15.53
C HIS A 97 10.60 -0.64 15.43
N ALA A 98 10.20 -1.28 16.54
CA ALA A 98 8.97 -2.07 16.60
C ALA A 98 7.74 -1.20 16.32
N TYR A 99 7.70 0.02 16.88
CA TYR A 99 6.63 0.97 16.61
C TYR A 99 6.60 1.38 15.13
N TYR A 100 7.76 1.73 14.56
CA TYR A 100 7.88 2.17 13.17
C TYR A 100 7.35 1.12 12.19
N LYS A 101 7.63 -0.17 12.41
CA LYS A 101 7.08 -1.26 11.58
C LYS A 101 5.56 -1.26 11.53
N VAL A 102 4.90 -0.99 12.64
CA VAL A 102 3.42 -0.92 12.71
C VAL A 102 2.92 0.37 12.09
N ALA A 103 3.53 1.51 12.43
CA ALA A 103 3.13 2.81 11.92
C ALA A 103 3.24 2.90 10.40
N MET A 104 4.31 2.35 9.81
CA MET A 104 4.50 2.31 8.35
C MET A 104 3.39 1.54 7.64
N ARG A 105 3.02 0.36 8.15
CA ARG A 105 1.91 -0.44 7.57
C ARG A 105 0.59 0.31 7.69
N ARG A 106 0.28 0.83 8.89
CA ARG A 106 -0.92 1.64 9.13
C ARG A 106 -0.99 2.84 8.20
N PHE A 107 0.11 3.57 8.01
CA PHE A 107 0.17 4.72 7.13
C PHE A 107 -0.15 4.34 5.68
N VAL A 108 0.51 3.30 5.15
CA VAL A 108 0.28 2.82 3.79
C VAL A 108 -1.17 2.39 3.61
N ASP A 109 -1.71 1.57 4.52
CA ASP A 109 -3.11 1.12 4.47
C ASP A 109 -4.08 2.30 4.52
N THR A 110 -3.80 3.30 5.34
CA THR A 110 -4.63 4.51 5.48
C THR A 110 -4.59 5.36 4.22
N VAL A 111 -3.42 5.54 3.59
CA VAL A 111 -3.30 6.28 2.32
C VAL A 111 -4.04 5.55 1.20
N ILE A 112 -3.93 4.22 1.12
CA ILE A 112 -4.64 3.41 0.13
C ILE A 112 -6.15 3.51 0.34
N ALA A 113 -6.63 3.25 1.56
CA ALA A 113 -8.06 3.21 1.83
C ALA A 113 -8.72 4.59 1.77
N GLN A 114 -8.09 5.62 2.32
CA GLN A 114 -8.71 6.94 2.41
C GLN A 114 -8.29 7.84 1.25
N GLY A 115 -6.99 7.96 1.01
CA GLY A 115 -6.47 8.88 -0.01
C GLY A 115 -6.76 8.41 -1.44
N MET A 116 -6.60 7.11 -1.71
CA MET A 116 -6.81 6.55 -3.05
C MET A 116 -8.23 6.02 -3.23
N ASP A 117 -8.64 5.02 -2.46
CA ASP A 117 -9.93 4.36 -2.68
C ASP A 117 -11.10 5.32 -2.47
N ASP A 118 -11.28 5.86 -1.26
CA ASP A 118 -12.39 6.78 -0.99
C ASP A 118 -12.28 8.08 -1.79
N TYR A 119 -11.19 8.85 -1.63
CA TYR A 119 -11.11 10.19 -2.23
C TYR A 119 -11.01 10.19 -3.77
N LEU A 120 -10.35 9.20 -4.39
CA LEU A 120 -10.12 9.22 -5.84
C LEU A 120 -11.00 8.26 -6.63
N LEU A 121 -11.49 7.17 -6.04
CA LEU A 121 -12.15 6.09 -6.79
C LEU A 121 -13.62 5.93 -6.40
N THR A 122 -13.89 5.43 -5.20
CA THR A 122 -15.19 4.88 -4.78
C THR A 122 -16.04 5.86 -3.98
N GLY A 123 -15.42 6.85 -3.33
CA GLY A 123 -16.10 7.80 -2.45
C GLY A 123 -17.08 8.70 -3.19
N GLU A 124 -18.01 9.30 -2.46
CA GLU A 124 -19.10 10.11 -3.04
C GLU A 124 -18.57 11.33 -3.82
N ASN A 125 -17.50 11.93 -3.33
CA ASN A 125 -16.85 13.09 -3.91
C ASN A 125 -15.73 12.74 -4.90
N SER A 126 -15.61 11.47 -5.27
CA SER A 126 -14.57 10.98 -6.18
C SER A 126 -14.57 11.75 -7.52
N PRO A 127 -13.38 12.10 -8.06
CA PRO A 127 -13.24 12.70 -9.38
C PRO A 127 -13.80 11.80 -10.50
N ILE A 128 -13.77 10.47 -10.34
CA ILE A 128 -14.32 9.54 -11.34
C ILE A 128 -15.85 9.66 -11.42
N LYS A 129 -16.51 9.98 -10.30
CA LYS A 129 -17.95 10.21 -10.26
C LYS A 129 -18.40 11.50 -10.96
N VAL A 130 -17.48 12.29 -11.52
CA VAL A 130 -17.81 13.40 -12.42
C VAL A 130 -18.38 12.88 -13.73
N ILE A 131 -17.97 11.68 -14.18
CA ILE A 131 -18.49 11.05 -15.41
C ILE A 131 -19.80 10.32 -15.07
N LYS A 132 -20.84 11.09 -14.77
CA LYS A 132 -22.21 10.58 -14.58
C LYS A 132 -23.06 10.91 -15.80
N LEU A 133 -24.21 10.22 -15.92
CA LEU A 133 -25.22 10.54 -16.93
C LEU A 133 -25.58 12.04 -16.91
N SER A 134 -25.64 12.67 -15.74
CA SER A 134 -25.90 14.11 -15.61
C SER A 134 -24.79 15.01 -16.17
N PHE A 135 -23.57 14.51 -16.31
CA PHE A 135 -22.46 15.21 -16.95
C PHE A 135 -22.50 15.02 -18.47
N THR A 136 -22.73 13.79 -18.95
CA THR A 136 -22.88 13.53 -20.39
C THR A 136 -24.12 14.19 -20.97
N SER A 137 -25.23 14.27 -20.24
CA SER A 137 -26.45 14.99 -20.66
C SER A 137 -26.27 16.50 -20.81
N LYS A 138 -25.18 17.09 -20.28
CA LYS A 138 -24.87 18.52 -20.41
C LYS A 138 -23.86 18.82 -21.51
N MET A 139 -23.31 17.79 -22.16
CA MET A 139 -22.36 17.97 -23.25
C MET A 139 -23.11 18.39 -24.52
N ASN A 140 -22.48 19.27 -25.31
CA ASN A 140 -22.98 19.60 -26.63
C ASN A 140 -22.49 18.58 -27.67
N ASP A 141 -23.09 18.60 -28.86
CA ASP A 141 -22.78 17.65 -29.93
C ASP A 141 -21.29 17.70 -30.33
N ASP A 142 -20.67 18.88 -30.32
CA ASP A 142 -19.24 19.05 -30.62
C ASP A 142 -18.34 18.37 -29.58
N GLN A 143 -18.65 18.52 -28.28
CA GLN A 143 -17.93 17.87 -27.18
C GLN A 143 -18.10 16.36 -27.19
N ILE A 144 -19.29 15.88 -27.55
CA ILE A 144 -19.54 14.44 -27.71
C ILE A 144 -18.75 13.92 -28.92
N ASN A 145 -18.75 14.66 -30.02
CA ASN A 145 -18.00 14.29 -31.23
C ASN A 145 -16.48 14.36 -31.03
N ASP A 146 -15.97 15.22 -30.14
CA ASP A 146 -14.55 15.26 -29.79
C ASP A 146 -14.11 14.02 -28.98
N ILE A 147 -14.99 13.52 -28.11
CA ILE A 147 -14.68 12.37 -27.22
C ILE A 147 -15.00 11.02 -27.89
N ALA A 148 -16.12 10.94 -28.60
CA ALA A 148 -16.71 9.71 -29.11
C ALA A 148 -16.92 9.72 -30.64
N GLY A 149 -16.57 10.83 -31.31
CA GLY A 149 -16.66 10.91 -32.76
C GLY A 149 -15.55 10.12 -33.44
N GLU A 150 -15.87 9.65 -34.65
CA GLU A 150 -14.88 9.03 -35.53
C GLU A 150 -13.84 10.05 -35.95
N ASP A 151 -12.57 9.64 -36.02
CA ASP A 151 -11.54 10.49 -36.60
C ASP A 151 -11.81 10.70 -38.11
N ALA A 152 -11.24 11.78 -38.65
CA ALA A 152 -11.54 12.19 -40.03
C ALA A 152 -11.21 11.11 -41.07
N PHE A 153 -10.17 10.30 -40.83
CA PHE A 153 -9.80 9.22 -41.73
C PHE A 153 -10.83 8.08 -41.69
N THR A 154 -11.15 7.56 -40.50
CA THR A 154 -12.16 6.50 -40.36
C THR A 154 -13.54 6.94 -40.86
N LYS A 155 -13.93 8.19 -40.60
CA LYS A 155 -15.18 8.75 -41.11
C LYS A 155 -15.20 8.81 -42.64
N GLY A 156 -14.07 9.17 -43.26
CA GLY A 156 -13.91 9.18 -44.71
C GLY A 156 -13.95 7.78 -45.32
N GLU A 157 -13.28 6.81 -44.68
CA GLU A 157 -13.29 5.42 -45.11
C GLU A 157 -14.70 4.81 -45.02
N ARG A 158 -15.43 5.07 -43.93
CA ARG A 158 -16.83 4.64 -43.77
C ARG A 158 -17.71 5.18 -44.89
N LEU A 159 -17.62 6.48 -45.19
CA LEU A 159 -18.40 7.09 -46.29
C LEU A 159 -18.06 6.49 -47.66
N ALA A 160 -16.78 6.20 -47.92
CA ALA A 160 -16.36 5.57 -49.17
C ALA A 160 -16.88 4.12 -49.27
N LEU A 161 -16.86 3.36 -48.17
CA LEU A 161 -17.41 2.02 -48.11
C LEU A 161 -18.93 2.01 -48.28
N GLU A 162 -19.65 2.92 -47.65
CA GLU A 162 -21.11 3.08 -47.82
C GLU A 162 -21.48 3.36 -49.29
N GLN A 163 -20.73 4.24 -49.95
CA GLN A 163 -20.92 4.51 -51.39
C GLN A 163 -20.67 3.26 -52.24
N LYS A 164 -19.61 2.51 -51.91
CA LYS A 164 -19.26 1.28 -52.64
C LYS A 164 -20.31 0.19 -52.44
N ILE A 165 -20.82 0.02 -51.23
CA ILE A 165 -21.90 -0.92 -50.92
C ILE A 165 -23.14 -0.55 -51.73
N LYS A 166 -23.55 0.73 -51.71
CA LYS A 166 -24.71 1.19 -52.47
C LYS A 166 -24.59 0.92 -53.96
N ALA A 167 -23.44 1.22 -54.56
CA ALA A 167 -23.20 0.96 -55.98
C ALA A 167 -23.23 -0.54 -56.32
N LEU A 168 -22.72 -1.39 -55.42
CA LEU A 168 -22.76 -2.85 -55.59
C LEU A 168 -24.18 -3.41 -55.43
N GLU A 169 -24.99 -2.84 -54.54
CA GLU A 169 -26.41 -3.22 -54.37
C GLU A 169 -27.25 -2.85 -55.59
N GLU A 170 -27.11 -1.63 -56.10
CA GLU A 170 -27.78 -1.18 -57.33
C GLU A 170 -27.43 -2.10 -58.52
N GLY A 171 -26.14 -2.39 -58.74
CA GLY A 171 -25.72 -3.30 -59.80
C GLY A 171 -26.21 -4.75 -59.61
N ARG A 172 -26.39 -5.21 -58.37
CA ARG A 172 -26.97 -6.52 -58.08
C ARG A 172 -28.47 -6.56 -58.40
N GLU A 173 -29.21 -5.49 -58.16
CA GLU A 173 -30.65 -5.42 -58.50
C GLU A 173 -30.87 -5.39 -60.01
N GLU A 174 -30.02 -4.66 -60.76
CA GLU A 174 -30.07 -4.66 -62.22
C GLU A 174 -29.76 -6.03 -62.83
N LEU A 175 -28.82 -6.80 -62.26
CA LEU A 175 -28.50 -8.16 -62.72
C LEU A 175 -29.61 -9.19 -62.42
N ASN A 176 -30.49 -8.90 -61.48
CA ASN A 176 -31.58 -9.80 -61.07
C ASN A 176 -32.95 -9.40 -61.64
N SER A 177 -33.04 -8.31 -62.42
CA SER A 177 -34.23 -7.91 -63.21
C SER A 177 -34.17 -8.43 -64.64
#